data_AF-A0A7C1SNV9-F1
#
_entry.id   AF-A0A7C1SNV9-F1
#
_cell.length_a   1.000
_cell.length_b   1.000
_cell.length_c   1.000
_cell.angle_alpha   90.00
_cell.angle_beta   90.00
_cell.angle_gamma   90.00
#
_symmetry.space_group_name_H-M   'P 1'
#
loop_
_entity.id
_entity.type
_entity.pdbx_description
1 polymer ?
#
loop_
_entity_poly.entity_id
_entity_poly.type
_entity_poly.pdbx_seq_one_letter_code
_entity_poly.pdbx_strand_id
1 'polypeptide(L)'
;MRVFIKPDQSHPTEYMILEQQLTILETSKKLKELGVKQESMFYWKQDLNGVSWILVYVSYIARLKNEVKANPDIWISAFTVTELGEIMKDKIEPFPPMYDSSMENWNWQDEVIADTEAEVRGRMLVFLLENKLIEL
;
A
#
# COMPACT_ATOMS: atom_id res chain seq x y z
N MET A 1 12.46 -14.76 3.01
CA MET A 1 13.06 -14.42 4.32
C MET A 1 11.99 -13.65 5.08
N ARG A 2 11.38 -14.23 6.12
CA ARG A 2 10.32 -13.58 6.91
C ARG A 2 10.98 -12.78 8.04
N VAL A 3 10.72 -11.49 8.11
CA VAL A 3 11.25 -10.62 9.17
C VAL A 3 10.20 -10.55 10.29
N PHE A 4 10.55 -11.00 11.49
CA PHE A 4 9.67 -10.96 12.66
C PHE A 4 10.17 -9.90 13.65
N ILE A 5 9.30 -8.97 14.04
CA ILE A 5 9.56 -8.04 15.14
C ILE A 5 9.11 -8.74 16.43
N LYS A 6 9.99 -8.85 17.44
CA LYS A 6 9.64 -9.48 18.73
C LYS A 6 8.82 -8.51 19.59
N PRO A 7 7.68 -8.93 20.18
CA PRO A 7 6.90 -8.09 21.08
C PRO A 7 7.42 -8.12 22.53
N ASP A 8 7.12 -7.05 23.26
CA ASP A 8 7.22 -6.92 24.71
C ASP A 8 6.24 -7.87 25.42
N GLN A 9 6.64 -8.41 26.58
CA GLN A 9 6.04 -9.56 27.28
C GLN A 9 4.70 -9.26 27.99
N SER A 10 4.13 -8.05 27.85
CA SER A 10 2.97 -7.60 28.64
C SER A 10 1.61 -7.86 28.00
N HIS A 11 1.55 -8.14 26.69
CA HIS A 11 0.32 -8.49 25.97
C HIS A 11 0.62 -9.56 24.91
N PRO A 12 -0.10 -10.71 24.85
CA PRO A 12 0.03 -11.65 23.76
C PRO A 12 -0.71 -11.08 22.54
N THR A 13 -0.18 -10.02 21.94
CA THR A 13 -0.65 -9.51 20.67
C THR A 13 -0.27 -10.52 19.59
N GLU A 14 -1.31 -11.00 18.92
CA GLU A 14 -1.27 -11.67 17.62
C GLU A 14 -0.14 -11.06 16.77
N TYR A 15 0.83 -11.87 16.36
CA TYR A 15 1.95 -11.41 15.55
C TYR A 15 1.40 -10.82 14.25
N MET A 16 1.38 -9.48 14.14
CA MET A 16 1.06 -8.82 12.88
C MET A 16 2.24 -9.05 11.93
N ILE A 17 1.98 -9.84 10.89
CA ILE A 17 2.98 -10.15 9.88
C ILE A 17 3.18 -8.89 9.04
N LEU A 18 4.43 -8.44 8.85
CA LEU A 18 4.73 -7.18 8.14
C LEU A 18 4.10 -7.15 6.74
N GLU A 19 4.09 -8.30 6.07
CA GLU A 19 3.46 -8.50 4.77
C GLU A 19 1.94 -8.22 4.79
N GLN A 20 1.28 -8.29 5.94
CA GLN A 20 -0.13 -7.91 6.09
C GLN A 20 -0.33 -6.41 6.22
N GLN A 21 0.72 -5.64 6.48
CA GLN A 21 0.66 -4.18 6.61
C GLN A 21 1.03 -3.46 5.30
N LEU A 22 1.32 -4.21 4.25
CA LEU A 22 1.84 -3.71 2.98
C LEU A 22 0.95 -4.11 1.80
N THR A 23 0.93 -3.31 0.75
CA THR A 23 0.31 -3.68 -0.53
C THR A 23 1.04 -4.86 -1.17
N ILE A 24 0.28 -5.79 -1.76
CA ILE A 24 0.88 -6.87 -2.56
C ILE A 24 1.51 -6.31 -3.84
N LEU A 25 2.36 -7.10 -4.47
CA LEU A 25 3.10 -6.70 -5.68
C LEU A 25 2.17 -6.19 -6.80
N GLU A 26 1.06 -6.88 -7.07
CA GLU A 26 0.17 -6.52 -8.17
C GLU A 26 -0.54 -5.18 -7.94
N THR A 27 -1.05 -4.94 -6.73
CA THR A 27 -1.60 -3.64 -6.33
C THR A 27 -0.55 -2.53 -6.42
N SER A 28 0.67 -2.83 -5.99
CA SER A 28 1.79 -1.88 -6.03
C SER A 28 2.19 -1.50 -7.47
N LYS A 29 2.27 -2.47 -8.38
CA LYS A 29 2.50 -2.24 -9.82
C LYS A 29 1.42 -1.34 -10.40
N LYS A 30 0.16 -1.64 -10.09
CA LYS A 30 -0.98 -0.89 -10.62
C LYS A 30 -0.97 0.57 -10.14
N LEU A 31 -0.68 0.80 -8.86
CA LEU A 31 -0.53 2.16 -8.32
C LEU A 31 0.61 2.92 -9.03
N LYS A 32 1.72 2.26 -9.34
CA LYS A 32 2.83 2.86 -10.11
C LYS A 32 2.41 3.22 -11.54
N GLU A 33 1.69 2.34 -12.23
CA GLU A 33 1.14 2.60 -13.57
C GLU A 33 0.18 3.79 -13.60
N LEU A 34 -0.60 3.95 -12.52
CA LEU A 34 -1.53 5.07 -12.34
C LEU A 34 -0.85 6.37 -11.90
N GLY A 35 0.48 6.40 -11.80
CA GLY A 35 1.27 7.60 -11.51
C GLY A 35 1.42 7.93 -10.04
N VAL A 36 1.04 7.04 -9.11
CA VAL A 36 1.23 7.26 -7.68
C VAL A 36 2.72 7.40 -7.39
N LYS A 37 3.09 8.45 -6.66
CA LYS A 37 4.47 8.75 -6.28
C LYS A 37 5.09 7.55 -5.57
N GLN A 38 6.20 7.03 -6.12
CA GLN A 38 6.87 5.84 -5.61
C GLN A 38 7.83 6.18 -4.46
N GLU A 39 7.26 6.58 -3.33
CA GLU A 39 7.98 6.92 -2.11
C GLU A 39 7.40 6.13 -0.94
N SER A 40 8.12 5.09 -0.53
CA SER A 40 7.81 4.30 0.68
C SER A 40 9.10 3.91 1.41
N MET A 41 8.98 3.41 2.63
CA MET A 41 10.09 2.72 3.30
C MET A 41 10.28 1.27 2.83
N PHE A 42 9.27 0.68 2.20
CA PHE A 42 9.30 -0.70 1.70
C PHE A 42 9.17 -0.72 0.18
N TYR A 43 9.89 -1.63 -0.47
CA TYR A 43 9.83 -1.80 -1.91
C TYR A 43 9.85 -3.27 -2.31
N TRP A 44 9.08 -3.58 -3.34
CA TRP A 44 9.31 -4.74 -4.18
C TRP A 44 10.49 -4.45 -5.11
N LYS A 45 11.49 -5.33 -5.08
CA LYS A 45 12.65 -5.29 -5.97
C LYS A 45 12.65 -6.53 -6.86
N GLN A 46 12.74 -6.33 -8.16
CA GLN A 46 12.95 -7.41 -9.10
C GLN A 46 14.42 -7.85 -9.08
N ASP A 47 14.67 -9.17 -9.15
CA ASP A 47 16.03 -9.67 -9.36
C ASP A 47 16.58 -9.29 -10.74
N LEU A 48 17.90 -9.43 -10.91
CA LEU A 48 18.59 -9.07 -12.17
C LEU A 48 18.15 -9.93 -13.37
N ASN A 49 17.54 -11.08 -13.12
CA ASN A 49 17.10 -11.99 -14.17
C ASN A 49 15.63 -11.74 -14.56
N GLY A 50 14.93 -10.84 -13.85
CA GLY A 50 13.51 -10.57 -14.04
C GLY A 50 12.56 -11.65 -13.51
N VAL A 51 13.08 -12.67 -12.81
CA VAL A 51 12.33 -13.91 -12.52
C VAL A 51 11.60 -13.83 -11.19
N SER A 52 12.17 -13.16 -10.19
CA SER A 52 11.59 -13.10 -8.85
C SER A 52 11.55 -11.69 -8.29
N TRP A 53 10.64 -11.49 -7.33
CA TRP A 53 10.47 -10.27 -6.57
C TRP A 53 10.73 -10.53 -5.10
N ILE A 54 11.46 -9.61 -4.46
CA ILE A 54 11.71 -9.65 -3.02
C ILE A 54 11.24 -8.36 -2.38
N LEU A 55 10.76 -8.46 -1.14
CA LEU A 55 10.42 -7.30 -0.32
C LEU A 55 11.68 -6.79 0.37
N VAL A 56 11.98 -5.51 0.20
CA VAL A 56 13.17 -4.84 0.74
C VAL A 56 12.75 -3.65 1.58
N TYR A 57 13.27 -3.56 2.79
CA TYR A 57 13.15 -2.40 3.65
C TYR A 57 14.34 -1.45 3.43
N VAL A 58 14.05 -0.20 3.05
CA VAL A 58 15.04 0.82 2.68
C VAL A 58 15.23 1.80 3.86
N SER A 59 15.54 1.29 5.05
CA SER A 59 15.94 2.18 6.16
C SER A 59 17.36 2.69 5.98
N TYR A 60 17.51 4.01 5.91
CA TYR A 60 18.76 4.81 6.07
C TYR A 60 20.01 4.44 5.25
N ILE A 61 20.05 3.33 4.52
CA ILE A 61 21.20 2.98 3.67
C ILE A 61 21.13 3.88 2.43
N ALA A 62 21.94 4.95 2.42
CA ALA A 62 22.05 5.87 1.29
C ALA A 62 22.29 5.14 -0.05
N ARG A 63 23.03 4.02 -0.01
CA ARG A 63 23.24 3.13 -1.18
C ARG A 63 21.93 2.62 -1.77
N LEU A 64 20.98 2.16 -0.96
CA LEU A 64 19.70 1.66 -1.48
C LEU A 64 18.85 2.79 -2.07
N LYS A 65 18.84 3.97 -1.45
CA LYS A 65 18.17 5.16 -2.01
C LYS A 65 18.74 5.53 -3.38
N ASN A 66 20.07 5.46 -3.55
CA ASN A 66 20.70 5.71 -4.84
C ASN A 66 20.36 4.62 -5.86
N GLU A 67 20.24 3.36 -5.43
CA GLU A 67 19.87 2.24 -6.31
C GLU A 67 18.43 2.34 -6.83
N VAL A 68 17.48 2.73 -5.97
CA VAL A 68 16.08 3.01 -6.35
C VAL A 68 16.04 4.12 -7.40
N LYS A 69 16.78 5.21 -7.17
CA LYS A 69 16.87 6.33 -8.12
C LYS A 69 17.56 5.95 -9.43
N ALA A 70 18.57 5.08 -9.39
CA ALA A 70 19.33 4.68 -10.56
C ALA A 70 18.56 3.69 -11.47
N ASN A 71 17.66 2.89 -10.91
CA ASN A 71 16.95 1.84 -11.64
C ASN A 71 15.45 1.83 -11.31
N PRO A 72 14.70 2.92 -11.52
CA PRO A 72 13.34 3.05 -11.04
C PRO A 72 12.38 1.97 -11.57
N ASP A 73 12.68 1.32 -12.70
CA ASP A 73 11.79 0.31 -13.31
C ASP A 73 11.72 -0.99 -12.50
N ILE A 74 12.83 -1.42 -11.90
CA ILE A 74 12.92 -2.67 -11.12
C ILE A 74 12.53 -2.50 -9.65
N TRP A 75 12.18 -1.28 -9.23
CA TRP A 75 11.74 -0.94 -7.89
C TRP A 75 10.30 -0.45 -7.91
N ILE A 76 9.49 -0.96 -6.98
CA ILE A 76 8.08 -0.58 -6.83
C ILE A 76 7.80 -0.42 -5.35
N SER A 77 7.20 0.69 -4.95
CA SER A 77 6.85 0.93 -3.54
C SER A 77 5.85 -0.09 -3.04
N ALA A 78 6.11 -0.69 -1.87
CA ALA A 78 5.16 -1.51 -1.14
C ALA A 78 4.55 -0.62 -0.06
N PHE A 79 3.34 -0.10 -0.29
CA PHE A 79 2.77 0.94 0.55
C PHE A 79 2.17 0.37 1.83
N THR A 80 2.39 1.08 2.93
CA THR A 80 1.75 0.79 4.21
C THR A 80 0.33 1.32 4.27
N VAL A 81 -0.48 0.82 5.21
CA VAL A 81 -1.80 1.39 5.56
C VAL A 81 -1.73 2.90 5.78
N THR A 82 -0.72 3.36 6.53
CA THR A 82 -0.52 4.78 6.85
C THR A 82 -0.20 5.60 5.61
N GLU A 83 0.75 5.15 4.78
CA GLU A 83 1.12 5.85 3.54
C GLU A 83 -0.07 5.98 2.59
N LEU A 84 -0.87 4.91 2.42
CA LEU A 84 -2.10 4.97 1.62
C LEU A 84 -3.12 5.95 2.21
N GLY A 85 -3.26 5.96 3.54
CA GLY A 85 -4.11 6.91 4.24
C GLY A 85 -3.73 8.37 3.98
N GLU A 86 -2.43 8.68 3.99
CA GLU A 86 -1.93 10.03 3.69
C GLU A 86 -2.21 10.43 2.24
N ILE A 87 -1.96 9.53 1.28
CA ILE A 87 -2.24 9.78 -0.15
C ILE A 87 -3.71 10.14 -0.37
N MET A 88 -4.62 9.45 0.32
CA MET A 88 -6.07 9.67 0.15
C MET A 88 -6.59 10.87 0.95
N LYS A 89 -6.00 11.16 2.11
CA LYS A 89 -6.46 12.25 2.99
C LYS A 89 -6.41 13.62 2.32
N ASP A 90 -5.44 13.82 1.43
CA ASP A 90 -5.31 15.09 0.70
C ASP A 90 -6.32 15.23 -0.45
N LYS A 91 -7.02 14.14 -0.81
CA LYS A 91 -7.88 14.06 -2.00
C LYS A 91 -9.35 13.82 -1.68
N ILE A 92 -9.63 13.25 -0.51
CA ILE A 92 -10.97 13.00 -0.01
C ILE A 92 -11.20 14.02 1.10
N GLU A 93 -12.04 15.03 0.84
CA GLU A 93 -12.51 15.88 1.93
C GLU A 93 -13.10 14.97 3.02
N PRO A 94 -12.77 15.20 4.30
CA PRO A 94 -13.39 14.43 5.37
C PRO A 94 -14.89 14.61 5.18
N PHE A 95 -15.58 13.51 4.83
CA PHE A 95 -17.04 13.51 4.80
C PHE A 95 -17.46 14.12 6.14
N PRO A 96 -18.24 15.22 6.15
CA PRO A 96 -18.81 15.70 7.40
C PRO A 96 -19.48 14.48 8.05
N PRO A 97 -19.37 14.25 9.36
CA PRO A 97 -19.90 13.05 10.00
C PRO A 97 -21.38 12.90 9.61
N MET A 98 -21.63 12.05 8.62
CA MET A 98 -22.88 12.03 7.90
C MET A 98 -23.74 11.03 8.63
N TYR A 99 -24.46 11.51 9.65
CA TYR A 99 -25.57 10.78 10.22
C TYR A 99 -26.78 10.97 9.28
N ASP A 100 -26.67 10.48 8.06
CA ASP A 100 -27.77 10.45 7.11
C ASP A 100 -28.24 9.01 6.95
N SER A 101 -29.47 8.76 7.37
CA SER A 101 -30.21 7.50 7.26
C SER A 101 -30.44 7.02 5.82
N SER A 102 -29.95 7.75 4.81
CA SER A 102 -30.14 7.44 3.39
C SER A 102 -29.14 6.43 2.80
N MET A 103 -28.16 5.93 3.57
CA MET A 103 -27.19 4.92 3.11
C MET A 103 -27.78 3.50 2.88
N GLU A 104 -29.09 3.28 3.11
CA GLU A 104 -29.75 1.99 2.93
C GLU A 104 -29.74 1.44 1.49
N ASN A 105 -29.31 2.22 0.49
CA ASN A 105 -29.33 1.83 -0.93
C ASN A 105 -27.95 1.67 -1.59
N TRP A 106 -26.85 1.68 -0.83
CA TRP A 106 -25.55 1.32 -1.41
C TRP A 106 -25.51 -0.19 -1.61
N ASN A 107 -25.74 -0.61 -2.85
CA ASN A 107 -25.70 -2.01 -3.26
C ASN A 107 -24.22 -2.42 -3.30
N TRP A 108 -23.69 -2.91 -2.16
CA TRP A 108 -22.34 -3.45 -1.99
C TRP A 108 -22.17 -4.77 -2.77
N GLN A 109 -22.42 -4.77 -4.07
CA GLN A 109 -22.30 -5.98 -4.89
C GLN A 109 -20.85 -6.33 -5.22
N ASP A 110 -19.91 -5.39 -5.01
CA ASP A 110 -18.47 -5.62 -5.12
C ASP A 110 -17.85 -5.61 -3.72
N GLU A 111 -18.11 -6.67 -2.96
CA GLU A 111 -17.43 -6.90 -1.69
C GLU A 111 -15.93 -7.05 -1.98
N VAL A 112 -15.13 -6.03 -1.64
CA VAL A 112 -13.67 -6.10 -1.76
C VAL A 112 -13.16 -7.02 -0.67
N ILE A 113 -13.16 -8.32 -0.94
CA ILE A 113 -12.50 -9.31 -0.10
C ILE A 113 -11.00 -9.10 -0.29
N ALA A 114 -10.38 -8.43 0.67
CA ALA A 114 -8.96 -8.29 0.78
C ALA A 114 -8.52 -8.75 2.16
N ASP A 115 -7.46 -9.56 2.18
CA ASP A 115 -6.98 -10.22 3.40
C ASP A 115 -6.38 -9.23 4.41
N THR A 116 -6.17 -7.97 4.00
CA THR A 116 -5.49 -6.95 4.79
C THR A 116 -6.03 -5.55 4.52
N GLU A 117 -5.96 -4.67 5.53
CA GLU A 117 -6.35 -3.26 5.37
C GLU A 117 -5.51 -2.53 4.32
N ALA A 118 -4.21 -2.83 4.24
CA ALA A 118 -3.33 -2.25 3.24
C ALA A 118 -3.81 -2.59 1.82
N GLU A 119 -4.26 -3.82 1.61
CA GLU A 119 -4.78 -4.27 0.33
C GLU A 119 -6.15 -3.66 0.01
N VAL A 120 -7.06 -3.56 1.00
CA VAL A 120 -8.35 -2.85 0.85
C VAL A 120 -8.10 -1.41 0.40
N ARG A 121 -7.26 -0.67 1.14
CA ARG A 121 -6.94 0.74 0.84
C ARG A 121 -6.22 0.89 -0.50
N GLY A 122 -5.30 -0.03 -0.82
CA GLY A 122 -4.58 -0.03 -2.09
C GLY A 122 -5.53 -0.22 -3.28
N ARG A 123 -6.45 -1.18 -3.22
CA ARG A 123 -7.47 -1.40 -4.25
C ARG A 123 -8.46 -0.25 -4.35
N MET A 124 -8.88 0.31 -3.22
CA MET A 124 -9.74 1.49 -3.21
C MET A 124 -9.06 2.66 -3.94
N LEU A 125 -7.78 2.92 -3.65
CA LEU A 125 -7.01 3.96 -4.32
C LEU A 125 -6.89 3.71 -5.83
N VAL A 126 -6.60 2.46 -6.24
CA VAL A 126 -6.61 2.05 -7.67
C VAL A 126 -7.96 2.38 -8.32
N PHE A 127 -9.06 1.96 -7.71
CA PHE A 127 -10.41 2.19 -8.23
C PHE A 127 -10.72 3.68 -8.41
N LEU A 128 -10.42 4.50 -7.39
CA LEU A 128 -10.66 5.94 -7.44
C LEU A 128 -9.88 6.61 -8.57
N LEU A 129 -8.63 6.20 -8.79
CA LEU A 129 -7.77 6.71 -9.85
C LEU A 129 -8.22 6.25 -11.25
N GLU A 130 -8.54 4.96 -11.44
CA GLU A 130 -8.99 4.42 -12.72
C GLU A 130 -10.29 5.09 -13.20
N ASN A 131 -11.18 5.41 -12.25
CA ASN A 131 -12.46 6.06 -12.53
C ASN A 131 -12.39 7.60 -12.50
N LYS A 132 -11.20 8.18 -12.31
CA LYS A 132 -10.98 9.64 -12.24
C LYS A 132 -11.84 10.33 -11.19
N LEU A 133 -12.09 9.63 -10.08
CA LEU A 133 -12.80 10.18 -8.92
C LEU A 133 -11.87 11.02 -8.04
N ILE A 134 -10.56 10.81 -8.16
CA ILE A 134 -9.49 11.66 -7.61
C ILE A 134 -8.37 11.83 -8.65
N GLU A 135 -7.54 12.85 -8.46
CA GLU A 135 -6.33 13.12 -9.27
C GLU A 135 -5.10 13.26 -8.37
N LEU A 136 -3.92 12.89 -8.87
CA LEU A 136 -2.65 12.88 -8.13
C LEU A 136 -1.94 14.24 -8.16
#